data_AF-A0A314L0N1-F1
#
_entry.id   AF-A0A314L0N1-F1
#
_cell.length_a   1.000
_cell.length_b   1.000
_cell.length_c   1.000
_cell.angle_alpha   90.00
_cell.angle_beta   90.00
_cell.angle_gamma   90.00
#
_symmetry.space_group_name_H-M   'P 1'
#
loop_
_entity.id
_entity.type
_entity.pdbx_description
1 polymer ?
#
loop_
_entity_poly.entity_id
_entity_poly.type
_entity_poly.pdbx_seq_one_letter_code
_entity_poly.pdbx_strand_id
1 'polypeptide(L)'
;MGQAHCRFFYDRLYNFKGTGKPDPTMKRSTLVTLRSQCPKNSKTDSAVYFSPGYGSNYTFSNTFYGKVLAHESVLRVDQQLSYGADTNELVNEFAQSLEQFRRAFTLSINRMGGLKVLTGKNGEIRRDCKFTNKNNPNL
;
A
#
# COMPACT_ATOMS: atom_id res chain seq x y z
N MET A 1 4.66 6.25 -3.61
CA MET A 1 4.06 7.26 -2.70
C MET A 1 3.69 6.59 -1.40
N GLY A 2 3.40 7.36 -0.35
CA GLY A 2 2.91 6.81 0.92
C GLY A 2 4.01 6.23 1.80
N GLN A 3 3.64 6.05 3.07
CA GLN A 3 4.49 5.51 4.11
C GLN A 3 3.72 4.45 4.91
N ALA A 4 4.45 3.54 5.55
CA ALA A 4 3.92 2.66 6.58
C ALA A 4 4.77 2.78 7.85
N HIS A 5 4.10 2.75 8.99
CA HIS A 5 4.77 2.63 10.27
C HIS A 5 5.41 1.25 10.46
N CYS A 6 6.59 1.22 11.09
CA CYS A 6 7.37 0.01 11.34
C CYS A 6 6.55 -1.11 12.00
N ARG A 7 5.64 -0.76 12.92
CA ARG A 7 4.79 -1.75 13.60
C ARG A 7 3.99 -2.66 12.65
N PHE A 8 3.64 -2.19 11.45
CA PHE A 8 2.85 -2.96 10.49
C PHE A 8 3.62 -4.05 9.76
N PHE A 9 4.96 -4.00 9.78
CA PHE A 9 5.82 -4.99 9.10
C PHE A 9 7.00 -5.45 9.96
N TYR A 10 7.02 -5.10 11.25
CA TYR A 10 8.07 -5.48 12.20
C TYR A 10 8.28 -7.01 12.27
N ASP A 11 7.18 -7.78 12.26
CA ASP A 11 7.21 -9.25 12.21
C ASP A 11 8.12 -9.75 11.08
N ARG A 12 7.99 -9.17 9.88
CA ARG A 12 8.79 -9.53 8.70
C ARG A 12 10.28 -9.25 8.90
N LEU A 13 10.66 -8.29 9.74
CA LEU A 13 12.05 -7.92 9.92
C LEU A 13 12.77 -8.79 10.95
N TYR A 14 12.06 -9.37 11.92
CA TYR A 14 12.69 -9.94 13.12
C TYR A 14 12.16 -11.30 13.58
N ASN A 15 10.86 -11.58 13.44
CA ASN A 15 10.26 -12.78 14.02
C ASN A 15 9.12 -13.32 13.15
N PHE A 16 9.35 -13.43 11.85
CA PHE A 16 8.33 -13.72 10.88
C PHE A 16 7.61 -15.01 11.22
N LYS A 17 6.30 -14.92 11.49
CA LYS A 17 5.46 -16.06 11.90
C LYS A 17 6.01 -16.83 13.12
N GLY A 18 6.67 -16.15 14.06
CA GLY A 18 7.19 -16.77 15.27
C GLY A 18 8.48 -17.59 15.09
N THR A 19 9.16 -17.48 13.94
CA THR A 19 10.36 -18.29 13.64
C THR A 19 11.65 -17.77 14.27
N GLY A 20 11.64 -16.59 14.89
CA GLY A 20 12.83 -15.85 15.33
C GLY A 20 13.71 -15.34 14.18
N LYS A 21 13.24 -15.43 12.93
CA LYS A 21 13.96 -15.09 11.71
C LYS A 21 13.18 -14.06 10.89
N PRO A 22 13.84 -13.26 10.02
CA PRO A 22 13.14 -12.39 9.08
C PRO A 22 12.36 -13.20 8.04
N ASP A 23 11.42 -12.52 7.37
CA ASP A 23 10.65 -13.05 6.24
C ASP A 23 11.61 -13.53 5.13
N PRO A 24 11.62 -14.83 4.80
CA PRO A 24 12.56 -15.39 3.83
C PRO A 24 12.30 -14.89 2.41
N THR A 25 11.11 -14.34 2.11
CA THR A 25 10.77 -13.86 0.76
C THR A 25 11.20 -12.40 0.53
N MET A 26 11.85 -11.76 1.50
CA MET A 26 12.33 -10.38 1.39
C MET A 26 13.79 -10.37 0.93
N LYS A 27 14.10 -9.54 -0.08
CA LYS A 27 15.47 -9.34 -0.53
C LYS A 27 16.36 -8.86 0.60
N ARG A 28 17.57 -9.44 0.70
CA ARG A 28 18.49 -9.18 1.82
C ARG A 28 18.88 -7.71 1.96
N SER A 29 19.13 -7.00 0.86
CA SER A 29 19.44 -5.57 0.87
C SER A 29 18.28 -4.75 1.44
N THR A 30 17.05 -5.04 1.02
CA THR A 30 15.83 -4.40 1.53
C THR A 30 15.67 -4.64 3.02
N LEU A 31 15.90 -5.86 3.51
CA LEU A 31 15.88 -6.18 4.93
C LEU A 31 16.87 -5.33 5.73
N VAL A 32 18.10 -5.16 5.23
CA VAL A 32 19.12 -4.31 5.88
C VAL A 32 18.65 -2.85 5.94
N THR A 33 18.17 -2.31 4.82
CA THR A 33 17.65 -0.94 4.74
C THR A 33 16.42 -0.69 5.62
N LEU A 34 15.53 -1.67 5.74
CA LEU A 34 14.35 -1.55 6.60
C LEU A 34 14.72 -1.67 8.08
N ARG A 35 15.68 -2.53 8.44
CA ARG A 35 16.18 -2.63 9.83
C ARG A 35 16.91 -1.39 10.30
N SER A 36 17.60 -0.66 9.42
CA SER A 36 18.22 0.62 9.80
C SER A 36 17.19 1.71 10.08
N GLN A 37 16.02 1.66 9.43
CA GLN A 37 14.91 2.59 9.65
C GLN A 37 13.96 2.14 10.77
N CYS A 38 13.89 0.84 11.03
CA CYS A 38 13.05 0.21 12.05
C CYS A 38 13.88 -0.67 13.01
N PRO A 39 14.73 -0.10 13.89
CA PRO A 39 15.56 -0.88 14.80
C PRO A 39 14.76 -1.76 15.78
N LYS A 40 15.31 -2.92 16.16
CA LYS A 40 14.64 -3.95 16.98
C LYS A 40 14.05 -3.42 18.29
N ASN A 41 14.78 -2.53 18.97
CA ASN A 41 14.41 -1.96 20.27
C ASN A 41 14.11 -0.46 20.17
N SER A 42 13.60 -0.01 19.02
CA SER A 42 13.18 1.39 18.86
C SER A 42 12.05 1.72 19.82
N LYS A 43 12.17 2.83 20.55
CA LYS A 43 11.08 3.39 21.36
C LYS A 43 10.06 4.16 20.51
N THR A 44 10.39 4.43 19.25
CA THR A 44 9.57 5.20 18.32
C THR A 44 9.08 4.33 17.16
N ASP A 45 7.81 4.47 16.82
CA ASP A 45 7.20 3.82 15.65
C ASP A 45 7.40 4.70 14.41
N SER A 46 8.61 4.69 13.87
CA SER A 46 8.98 5.48 12.69
C SER A 46 8.20 5.04 11.45
N ALA A 47 7.95 5.98 10.54
CA ALA A 47 7.32 5.70 9.26
C ALA A 47 8.38 5.55 8.15
N VAL A 48 8.17 4.57 7.27
CA VAL A 48 9.05 4.25 6.13
C VAL A 48 8.29 4.41 4.84
N TYR A 49 8.90 5.06 3.85
CA TYR A 49 8.34 5.16 2.51
C TYR A 49 8.30 3.80 1.81
N PHE A 50 7.20 3.49 1.11
CA PHE A 50 7.15 2.30 0.24
C PHE A 50 8.19 2.36 -0.90
N SER A 51 8.58 3.56 -1.29
CA SER A 51 9.65 3.84 -2.26
C SER A 51 10.71 4.76 -1.65
N PRO A 52 11.66 4.22 -0.85
CA PRO A 52 12.63 5.02 -0.09
C PRO A 52 13.46 6.00 -0.93
N GLY A 53 13.77 5.65 -2.20
CA GLY A 53 14.55 6.50 -3.10
C GLY A 53 13.85 7.75 -3.61
N TYR A 54 12.51 7.85 -3.49
CA TYR A 54 11.74 8.99 -4.00
C TYR A 54 11.18 9.89 -2.90
N GLY A 55 11.02 9.37 -1.68
CA GLY A 55 10.48 10.13 -0.55
C GLY A 55 9.17 10.85 -0.88
N SER A 56 9.10 12.14 -0.55
CA SER A 56 7.95 13.02 -0.82
C SER A 56 7.79 13.40 -2.30
N ASN A 57 8.84 13.26 -3.11
CA ASN A 57 8.86 13.69 -4.51
C ASN A 57 8.39 12.59 -5.48
N TYR A 58 7.58 11.64 -5.00
CA TYR A 58 7.18 10.48 -5.79
C TYR A 58 6.15 10.85 -6.86
N THR A 59 6.49 10.57 -8.12
CA THR A 59 5.54 10.58 -9.24
C THR A 59 4.89 9.20 -9.43
N PHE A 60 3.61 9.19 -9.78
CA PHE A 60 2.89 7.94 -10.08
C PHE A 60 3.58 7.17 -11.21
N SER A 61 4.11 6.00 -10.86
CA SER A 61 4.89 5.11 -11.71
C SER A 61 4.53 3.66 -11.41
N ASN A 62 5.01 2.74 -12.22
CA ASN A 62 4.83 1.30 -12.02
C ASN A 62 5.94 0.68 -11.15
N THR A 63 6.78 1.51 -10.53
CA THR A 63 7.86 1.07 -9.61
C THR A 63 7.37 0.20 -8.47
N PHE A 64 6.10 0.33 -8.06
CA PHE A 64 5.45 -0.56 -7.10
C PHE A 64 5.53 -2.03 -7.54
N TYR A 65 5.09 -2.35 -8.76
CA TYR A 65 5.09 -3.72 -9.27
C TYR A 65 6.51 -4.23 -9.56
N GLY A 66 7.41 -3.35 -10.03
CA GLY A 66 8.83 -3.69 -10.16
C GLY A 66 9.47 -4.11 -8.83
N LYS A 67 9.10 -3.44 -7.72
CA LYS A 67 9.55 -3.83 -6.38
C LYS A 67 8.96 -5.15 -5.89
N VAL A 68 7.71 -5.45 -6.24
CA VAL A 68 7.09 -6.75 -5.93
C VAL A 68 7.90 -7.86 -6.60
N LEU A 69 8.19 -7.74 -7.90
CA LEU A 69 9.02 -8.70 -8.65
C LEU A 69 10.45 -8.81 -8.09
N ALA A 70 11.02 -7.71 -7.63
CA ALA A 70 12.37 -7.67 -7.06
C ALA A 70 12.44 -8.15 -5.59
N HIS A 71 11.33 -8.58 -4.99
CA HIS A 71 11.24 -8.95 -3.57
C HIS A 71 11.58 -7.80 -2.60
N GLU A 72 11.26 -6.56 -2.99
CA GLU A 72 11.60 -5.33 -2.27
C GLU A 72 10.39 -4.63 -1.63
N SER A 73 9.24 -5.30 -1.59
CA SER A 73 8.02 -4.76 -0.99
C SER A 73 8.13 -4.66 0.54
N VAL A 74 7.69 -3.52 1.09
CA VAL A 74 7.72 -3.25 2.55
C VAL A 74 6.66 -4.08 3.27
N LEU A 75 5.42 -4.07 2.79
CA LEU A 75 4.34 -4.85 3.39
C LEU A 75 4.33 -6.27 2.83
N ARG A 76 3.92 -7.22 3.68
CA ARG A 76 3.77 -8.62 3.28
C ARG A 76 2.69 -8.79 2.23
N VAL A 77 1.55 -8.11 2.41
CA VAL A 77 0.41 -8.18 1.50
C VAL A 77 0.79 -7.75 0.09
N ASP A 78 1.66 -6.75 -0.04
CA ASP A 78 2.18 -6.32 -1.34
C ASP A 78 3.04 -7.41 -1.99
N GLN A 79 3.93 -8.05 -1.23
CA GLN A 79 4.74 -9.15 -1.74
C GLN A 79 3.89 -10.34 -2.19
N GLN A 80 2.78 -10.60 -1.50
CA GLN A 80 1.87 -11.70 -1.79
C GLN A 80 1.15 -11.58 -3.14
N LEU A 81 1.14 -10.40 -3.77
CA LEU A 81 0.62 -10.23 -5.13
C LEU A 81 1.35 -11.12 -6.15
N SER A 82 2.62 -11.45 -5.89
CA SER A 82 3.41 -12.36 -6.75
C SER A 82 3.13 -13.85 -6.55
N TYR A 83 2.30 -14.24 -5.57
CA TYR A 83 2.17 -15.66 -5.19
C TYR A 83 1.01 -16.38 -5.89
N GLY A 84 -0.05 -15.65 -6.26
CA GLY A 84 -1.18 -16.21 -7.04
C GLY A 84 -0.88 -16.17 -8.53
N ALA A 85 -1.42 -17.12 -9.30
CA ALA A 85 -1.22 -17.17 -10.75
C ALA A 85 -1.72 -15.88 -11.44
N ASP A 86 -3.02 -15.58 -11.30
CA ASP A 86 -3.65 -14.41 -11.90
C ASP A 86 -3.03 -13.09 -11.42
N THR A 87 -2.73 -12.98 -10.11
CA THR A 87 -2.16 -11.76 -9.56
C THR A 87 -0.71 -11.57 -9.99
N ASN A 88 0.06 -12.64 -10.15
CA ASN A 88 1.43 -12.56 -10.64
C ASN A 88 1.48 -12.17 -12.12
N GLU A 89 0.54 -12.63 -12.93
CA GLU A 89 0.41 -12.17 -14.33
C GLU A 89 0.20 -10.66 -14.40
N LEU A 90 -0.75 -10.12 -13.62
CA LEU A 90 -1.00 -8.68 -13.54
C LEU A 90 0.21 -7.91 -13.00
N VAL A 91 0.92 -8.45 -12.00
CA VAL A 91 2.15 -7.83 -11.49
C VAL A 91 3.19 -7.72 -12.60
N ASN A 92 3.37 -8.76 -13.42
CA ASN A 92 4.31 -8.75 -14.54
C ASN A 92 3.88 -7.73 -15.60
N GLU A 93 2.61 -7.73 -16.01
CA GLU A 93 2.07 -6.78 -16.99
C GLU A 93 2.29 -5.33 -16.54
N PHE A 94 1.89 -5.01 -15.30
CA PHE A 94 1.98 -3.65 -14.79
C PHE A 94 3.43 -3.22 -14.54
N ALA A 95 4.32 -4.13 -14.14
CA ALA A 95 5.75 -3.84 -14.03
C ALA A 95 6.39 -3.50 -15.39
N GLN A 96 5.89 -4.05 -16.49
CA GLN A 96 6.41 -3.81 -17.84
C GLN A 96 5.77 -2.57 -18.51
N SER A 97 4.52 -2.26 -18.20
CA SER A 97 3.80 -1.14 -18.83
C SER A 97 3.08 -0.24 -17.82
N LEU A 98 3.58 1.00 -17.68
CA LEU A 98 2.91 2.05 -16.92
C LEU A 98 1.55 2.42 -17.53
N GLU A 99 1.39 2.32 -18.85
CA GLU A 99 0.13 2.63 -19.52
C GLU A 99 -0.95 1.61 -19.14
N GLN A 100 -0.64 0.31 -19.19
CA GLN A 100 -1.60 -0.73 -18.78
C GLN A 100 -1.96 -0.60 -17.31
N PHE A 101 -0.97 -0.33 -16.45
CA PHE A 101 -1.23 -0.05 -15.04
C PHE A 101 -2.18 1.14 -14.87
N ARG A 102 -1.92 2.28 -15.54
CA ARG A 102 -2.79 3.47 -15.44
C ARG A 102 -4.22 3.16 -15.89
N ARG A 103 -4.39 2.42 -16.98
CA ARG A 103 -5.71 2.03 -17.49
C ARG A 103 -6.47 1.18 -16.48
N ALA A 104 -5.83 0.12 -15.96
CA ALA A 104 -6.42 -0.77 -14.98
C ALA A 104 -6.71 -0.04 -13.64
N PHE A 105 -5.81 0.84 -13.22
CA PHE A 105 -5.97 1.66 -12.03
C PHE A 105 -7.18 2.59 -12.15
N THR A 106 -7.30 3.34 -13.25
CA THR A 106 -8.45 4.23 -13.47
C THR A 106 -9.77 3.47 -13.49
N LEU A 107 -9.82 2.30 -14.16
CA LEU A 107 -11.01 1.47 -14.17
C LEU A 107 -11.38 0.97 -12.76
N SER A 108 -10.38 0.55 -11.98
CA SER A 108 -10.57 0.04 -10.62
C SER A 108 -11.05 1.14 -9.67
N ILE A 109 -10.47 2.34 -9.73
CA ILE A 109 -10.89 3.48 -8.91
C ILE A 109 -12.29 3.96 -9.29
N ASN A 110 -12.66 3.93 -10.59
CA ASN A 110 -14.02 4.24 -11.03
C ASN A 110 -15.05 3.25 -10.44
N ARG A 111 -14.78 1.94 -10.53
CA ARG A 111 -15.63 0.90 -9.94
C ARG A 111 -15.75 1.05 -8.42
N MET A 112 -14.63 1.30 -7.74
CA MET A 112 -14.61 1.53 -6.29
C MET A 112 -15.43 2.77 -5.90
N GLY A 113 -15.36 3.84 -6.68
CA GLY A 113 -16.14 5.07 -6.46
C GLY A 113 -17.65 4.89 -6.67
N GLY A 114 -18.08 3.84 -7.36
CA GLY A 114 -19.49 3.50 -7.55
C GLY A 114 -20.10 2.65 -6.42
N LEU A 115 -19.32 2.23 -5.42
CA LEU A 115 -19.83 1.37 -4.35
C LEU A 115 -20.71 2.14 -3.37
N LYS A 116 -21.98 1.72 -3.26
CA LYS A 116 -22.95 2.19 -2.23
C LYS A 116 -23.08 3.72 -2.16
N VAL A 117 -23.05 4.40 -3.30
CA VAL A 117 -23.16 5.86 -3.38
C VAL A 117 -24.58 6.30 -3.04
N LEU A 118 -24.70 7.37 -2.24
CA LEU A 118 -25.97 8.04 -2.00
C LEU A 118 -26.29 8.98 -3.16
N THR A 119 -27.44 8.80 -3.79
CA THR A 119 -27.87 9.55 -4.98
C THR A 119 -29.25 10.18 -4.80
N GLY A 120 -29.56 11.20 -5.60
CA GLY A 120 -30.85 11.88 -5.56
C GLY A 120 -31.05 12.64 -4.26
N LYS A 121 -32.10 12.29 -3.51
CA LYS A 121 -32.42 12.90 -2.20
C LYS A 121 -31.89 12.10 -1.01
N ASN A 122 -31.19 10.99 -1.24
CA ASN A 122 -30.61 10.17 -0.17
C ASN A 122 -29.36 10.86 0.37
N GLY A 123 -29.29 11.12 1.68
CA GLY A 123 -28.16 11.79 2.34
C GLY A 123 -28.21 13.32 2.25
N GLU A 124 -27.03 13.95 2.18
CA GLU A 124 -26.88 15.40 2.08
C GLU A 124 -25.56 15.84 1.46
N ILE A 125 -25.55 17.08 0.95
CA ILE A 125 -24.32 17.81 0.65
C ILE A 125 -23.87 18.52 1.93
N ARG A 126 -22.81 18.01 2.56
CA ARG A 126 -22.28 18.56 3.82
C ARG A 126 -21.60 19.90 3.62
N ARG A 127 -21.83 20.83 4.56
CA ARG A 127 -21.10 22.11 4.62
C ARG A 127 -19.73 21.98 5.31
N ASP A 128 -19.64 21.07 6.28
CA ASP A 128 -18.39 20.66 6.92
C ASP A 128 -18.32 19.13 6.89
N CYS A 129 -17.29 18.55 6.29
CA CYS A 129 -17.15 17.09 6.17
C CYS A 129 -17.15 16.37 7.54
N LYS A 130 -16.78 17.07 8.62
CA LYS A 130 -16.70 16.54 9.99
C LYS A 130 -18.06 16.38 10.67
N PHE A 131 -19.09 17.09 10.21
CA PHE A 131 -20.41 17.12 10.86
C PHE A 131 -21.54 16.90 9.85
N THR A 132 -22.65 16.37 10.32
CA THR A 132 -23.90 16.41 9.57
C THR A 132 -24.50 17.81 9.63
N ASN A 133 -25.29 18.21 8.62
CA ASN A 133 -25.96 19.50 8.68
C ASN A 133 -27.05 19.48 9.77
N LYS A 134 -27.23 20.61 10.48
CA LYS A 134 -28.32 20.76 11.45
C LYS A 134 -29.67 20.65 10.75
N ASN A 135 -30.60 19.94 11.37
CA ASN A 135 -31.99 19.76 10.92
C ASN A 135 -32.15 19.06 9.56
N ASN A 136 -31.21 18.19 9.15
CA ASN A 136 -31.47 17.36 7.97
C ASN A 136 -32.47 16.24 8.32
N PRO A 137 -33.68 16.24 7.75
CA PRO A 137 -34.70 15.22 8.05
C PRO A 137 -34.45 13.88 7.35
N ASN A 138 -33.41 13.77 6.50
CA ASN A 138 -33.09 12.59 5.70
C ASN A 138 -31.84 11.83 6.21
N LEU A 139 -31.47 12.05 7.48
CA LEU A 139 -30.43 11.31 8.20
C LEU A 139 -31.02 10.62 9.43
#